data_AF-A0A424K610-F1
#
_entry.id   AF-A0A424K610-F1
#
_cell.length_a   1.000
_cell.length_b   1.000
_cell.length_c   1.000
_cell.angle_alpha   90.00
_cell.angle_beta   90.00
_cell.angle_gamma   90.00
#
_symmetry.space_group_name_H-M   'P 1'
#
loop_
_entity.id
_entity.type
_entity.pdbx_description
1 polymer ?
#
loop_
_entity_poly.entity_id
_entity_poly.type
_entity_poly.pdbx_seq_one_letter_code
_entity_poly.pdbx_strand_id
1 'polypeptide(L)'
;MSKNQNIIQFPNTINYKKAKYIKIRDEVESLLFNYALNKKDLWAVSLAAGRFAAMNLQKIDGEDKAIDFFKNCINTQKKSGFKKLSDS
;
A
#
# COMPACT_ATOMS: atom_id res chain seq x y z
N MET A 1 -8.99 -47.10 18.01
CA MET A 1 -8.87 -45.67 18.40
C MET A 1 -8.66 -44.86 17.13
N SER A 2 -9.72 -44.31 16.53
CA SER A 2 -9.62 -43.49 15.32
C SER A 2 -9.96 -42.05 15.70
N LYS A 3 -8.93 -41.20 15.84
CA LYS A 3 -9.09 -39.77 16.09
C LYS A 3 -9.52 -39.09 14.80
N ASN A 4 -10.82 -38.95 14.58
CA ASN A 4 -11.37 -38.05 13.57
C ASN A 4 -11.08 -36.61 14.00
N GLN A 5 -9.93 -36.08 13.60
CA GLN A 5 -9.61 -34.66 13.74
C GLN A 5 -10.39 -33.91 12.65
N ASN A 6 -11.63 -33.53 12.95
CA ASN A 6 -12.37 -32.53 12.19
C ASN A 6 -11.69 -31.17 12.37
N ILE A 7 -10.59 -30.96 11.63
CA ILE A 7 -9.94 -29.65 11.51
C ILE A 7 -10.85 -28.82 10.61
N ILE A 8 -11.75 -28.08 11.23
CA ILE A 8 -12.50 -27.03 10.55
C ILE A 8 -11.46 -25.99 10.11
N GLN A 9 -11.10 -25.96 8.82
CA GLN A 9 -10.30 -24.88 8.26
C GLN A 9 -11.15 -23.60 8.32
N PHE A 10 -10.98 -22.83 9.39
CA PHE A 10 -11.55 -21.49 9.47
C PHE A 10 -11.02 -20.69 8.27
N PRO A 11 -11.89 -20.04 7.47
CA PRO A 11 -11.44 -19.22 6.37
C PRO A 11 -10.54 -18.13 6.95
N ASN A 12 -9.27 -18.12 6.52
CA ASN A 12 -8.28 -17.12 6.89
C ASN A 12 -8.74 -15.74 6.38
N THR A 13 -9.59 -15.07 7.17
CA THR A 13 -10.15 -13.72 6.93
C THR A 13 -9.07 -12.67 6.67
N ILE A 14 -7.84 -12.95 7.10
CA ILE A 14 -6.62 -12.17 6.86
C ILE A 14 -6.29 -12.07 5.36
N ASN A 15 -6.41 -13.16 4.59
CA ASN A 15 -6.10 -13.16 3.16
C ASN A 15 -7.16 -12.42 2.34
N TYR A 16 -8.44 -12.52 2.74
CA TYR A 16 -9.52 -11.79 2.09
C TYR A 16 -9.37 -10.27 2.28
N LYS A 17 -9.02 -9.83 3.50
CA LYS A 17 -8.73 -8.42 3.77
C LYS A 17 -7.54 -7.93 2.95
N LYS A 18 -6.43 -8.69 2.90
CA LYS A 18 -5.25 -8.33 2.09
C LYS A 18 -5.59 -8.17 0.60
N ALA A 19 -6.35 -9.09 0.01
CA ALA A 19 -6.75 -9.00 -1.39
C ALA A 19 -7.62 -7.76 -1.67
N LYS A 20 -8.52 -7.41 -0.74
CA LYS A 20 -9.34 -6.20 -0.84
C LYS A 20 -8.50 -4.92 -0.79
N TYR A 21 -7.52 -4.85 0.11
CA TYR A 21 -6.61 -3.71 0.19
C TYR A 21 -5.74 -3.55 -1.06
N ILE A 22 -5.30 -4.66 -1.66
CA ILE A 22 -4.53 -4.64 -2.91
C ILE A 22 -5.38 -4.07 -4.05
N LYS A 23 -6.62 -4.53 -4.21
CA LYS A 23 -7.52 -3.99 -5.24
C LYS A 23 -7.75 -2.49 -5.10
N ILE A 24 -8.04 -2.03 -3.88
CA ILE A 24 -8.25 -0.60 -3.62
C ILE A 24 -6.99 0.21 -3.94
N ARG A 25 -5.81 -0.29 -3.56
CA ARG A 25 -4.54 0.36 -3.90
C ARG A 25 -4.36 0.46 -5.41
N ASP A 26 -4.51 -0.64 -6.14
CA ASP A 26 -4.26 -0.68 -7.58
C ASP A 26 -5.26 0.21 -8.35
N GLU A 27 -6.52 0.27 -7.92
CA GLU A 27 -7.53 1.18 -8.47
C GLU A 27 -7.17 2.66 -8.23
N VAL A 28 -6.74 3.00 -7.00
CA VAL A 28 -6.33 4.36 -6.65
C VAL A 28 -5.05 4.77 -7.38
N GLU A 29 -4.08 3.86 -7.52
CA GLU A 29 -2.86 4.09 -8.30
C GLU A 29 -3.18 4.36 -9.76
N SER A 30 -4.05 3.55 -10.37
CA SER A 30 -4.48 3.74 -11.76
C SER A 30 -5.20 5.08 -11.95
N LEU A 31 -6.09 5.46 -11.01
CA LEU A 31 -6.80 6.73 -11.05
C LEU A 31 -5.84 7.92 -10.96
N LEU A 32 -4.93 7.92 -9.99
CA LEU A 32 -3.95 8.98 -9.80
C LEU A 32 -3.01 9.09 -11.00
N PHE A 33 -2.57 7.96 -11.55
CA PHE A 33 -1.69 7.93 -12.71
C PHE A 33 -2.38 8.48 -13.95
N ASN A 34 -3.62 8.06 -14.23
CA ASN A 34 -4.40 8.60 -15.34
C ASN A 34 -4.67 10.11 -15.18
N TYR A 35 -4.92 10.56 -13.95
CA TYR A 35 -5.10 11.98 -13.66
C TYR A 35 -3.80 12.79 -13.87
N ALA A 36 -2.66 12.23 -13.46
CA ALA A 36 -1.33 12.80 -13.72
C ALA A 36 -1.02 12.88 -15.22
N LEU A 37 -1.34 11.85 -15.99
CA LEU A 37 -1.18 11.85 -17.45
C LEU A 37 -2.04 12.93 -18.12
N ASN A 38 -3.30 13.08 -17.70
CA ASN A 38 -4.21 14.08 -18.23
C ASN A 38 -3.71 15.51 -17.95
N LYS A 39 -3.29 15.78 -16.71
CA LYS A 39 -2.75 17.08 -16.31
C LYS A 39 -1.31 17.33 -16.75
N LYS A 40 -0.61 16.29 -17.26
CA LYS A 40 0.82 16.28 -17.59
C LYS A 40 1.72 16.72 -16.42
N ASP A 41 1.25 16.55 -15.19
CA ASP A 41 1.97 16.95 -13.99
C ASP A 41 1.87 15.84 -12.94
N LEU A 42 2.81 14.91 -13.01
CA LEU A 42 2.93 13.82 -12.05
C LEU A 42 3.30 14.33 -10.65
N TRP A 43 4.02 15.44 -10.57
CA TRP A 43 4.53 15.96 -9.31
C TRP A 43 3.40 16.57 -8.48
N ALA A 44 2.57 17.43 -9.08
CA ALA A 44 1.41 18.02 -8.41
C ALA A 44 0.42 16.94 -7.91
N VAL A 45 0.17 15.92 -8.72
CA VAL A 45 -0.73 14.81 -8.35
C VAL A 45 -0.15 13.95 -7.23
N SER A 46 1.16 13.66 -7.29
CA SER A 46 1.84 12.90 -6.22
C SER A 46 1.84 13.68 -4.90
N LEU A 47 2.05 15.00 -4.95
CA LEU A 47 2.02 15.85 -3.78
C LEU A 47 0.61 15.94 -3.17
N ALA A 48 -0.42 16.05 -4.00
CA ALA A 48 -1.82 16.05 -3.56
C ALA A 48 -2.21 14.71 -2.91
N ALA A 49 -1.81 13.58 -3.51
CA ALA A 49 -2.03 12.25 -2.94
C ALA A 49 -1.27 12.07 -1.62
N GLY A 50 -0.01 12.54 -1.56
CA GLY A 50 0.79 12.55 -0.33
C GLY A 50 0.15 13.37 0.78
N ARG A 51 -0.36 14.57 0.47
CA ARG A 51 -1.09 15.43 1.41
C ARG A 51 -2.36 14.74 1.92
N PHE A 52 -3.14 14.14 1.03
CA PHE A 52 -4.33 13.39 1.40
C PHE A 52 -3.98 12.23 2.35
N ALA A 53 -2.94 11.45 2.03
CA ALA A 53 -2.48 10.36 2.88
C ALA A 53 -2.02 10.87 4.25
N ALA A 54 -1.19 11.92 4.29
CA ALA A 54 -0.63 12.45 5.53
C ALA A 54 -1.73 12.96 6.48
N MET A 55 -2.67 13.75 5.97
CA MET A 55 -3.76 14.29 6.77
C MET A 55 -4.69 13.20 7.33
N ASN A 56 -4.98 12.15 6.55
CA ASN A 56 -5.85 11.08 6.99
C ASN A 56 -5.14 10.10 7.93
N LEU A 57 -3.89 9.72 7.64
CA LEU A 57 -3.11 8.85 8.51
C LEU A 57 -2.83 9.50 9.86
N GLN A 58 -2.53 10.81 9.89
CA GLN A 58 -2.37 11.55 11.15
C GLN A 58 -3.66 11.52 11.99
N LYS A 59 -4.84 11.63 11.36
CA LYS A 59 -6.13 11.58 12.06
C LYS A 59 -6.51 10.18 12.54
N ILE A 60 -6.13 9.13 11.82
CA ILE A 60 -6.51 7.74 12.13
C ILE A 60 -5.54 7.11 13.14
N ASP A 61 -4.24 7.25 12.90
CA ASP A 61 -3.18 6.50 13.60
C ASP A 61 -2.28 7.37 14.49
N GLY A 62 -2.35 8.70 14.34
CA GLY A 62 -1.46 9.65 15.01
C GLY A 62 -0.23 10.01 14.19
N GLU A 63 0.45 11.08 14.58
CA GLU A 63 1.56 11.68 13.84
C GLU A 63 2.77 10.73 13.67
N ASP A 64 3.21 10.10 14.76
CA ASP A 64 4.40 9.24 14.76
C ASP A 64 4.26 8.05 13.79
N LYS A 65 3.09 7.38 13.81
CA LYS A 65 2.80 6.24 12.93
C LYS A 65 2.66 6.66 11.47
N ALA A 66 2.10 7.84 11.21
CA ALA A 66 2.01 8.37 9.85
C ALA A 66 3.40 8.66 9.28
N ILE A 67 4.29 9.28 10.07
CA ILE A 67 5.68 9.54 9.68
C ILE A 67 6.42 8.22 9.42
N ASP A 68 6.26 7.23 10.30
CA ASP A 68 6.90 5.93 10.11
C ASP A 68 6.37 5.17 8.90
N PHE A 69 5.09 5.32 8.56
CA PHE A 69 4.53 4.81 7.31
C PHE A 69 5.23 5.42 6.09
N PHE A 70 5.37 6.75 6.03
CA PHE A 70 6.09 7.39 4.92
C PHE A 70 7.56 6.98 4.84
N LYS A 71 8.25 6.86 5.98
CA LYS A 71 9.63 6.35 6.02
C LYS A 71 9.70 4.91 5.47
N ASN A 72 8.75 4.06 5.84
CA ASN A 72 8.68 2.69 5.34
C ASN A 72 8.41 2.63 3.83
N CYS A 73 7.55 3.50 3.30
CA CYS A 73 7.33 3.64 1.86
C CYS A 73 8.61 4.03 1.12
N ILE A 74 9.33 5.04 1.62
CA ILE A 74 10.60 5.50 1.03
C ILE A 74 11.67 4.40 1.11
N ASN A 75 11.76 3.70 2.24
CA ASN A 75 12.71 2.60 2.42
C ASN A 75 12.40 1.41 1.51
N THR A 76 11.12 1.11 1.28
CA THR A 76 10.70 0.08 0.34
C THR A 76 11.13 0.45 -1.08
N GLN A 77 10.87 1.69 -1.50
CA GLN A 77 11.31 2.20 -2.81
C GLN A 77 12.83 2.12 -2.99
N LYS A 78 13.62 2.55 -1.99
CA LYS A 78 15.08 2.44 -2.01
C LYS A 78 15.56 0.99 -2.16
N LYS A 79 14.95 0.05 -1.44
CA LYS A 79 15.30 -1.39 -1.52
C LYS A 79 14.90 -2.01 -2.87
N SER A 80 13.75 -1.63 -3.44
CA SER A 80 13.34 -2.08 -4.77
C SER A 80 14.15 -1.43 -5.91
N GLY A 81 14.67 -0.21 -5.71
CA GLY A 81 15.58 0.45 -6.64
C GLY A 81 16.95 -0.23 -6.70
N PHE A 82 17.46 -0.72 -5.56
CA PHE A 82 18.75 -1.44 -5.49
C PHE A 82 18.76 -2.77 -6.25
N LYS A 83 17.61 -3.46 -6.38
CA LYS A 83 17.54 -4.72 -7.12
C LYS A 83 17.55 -4.53 -8.65
N LYS A 84 17.31 -3.32 -9.17
CA LYS A 84 17.41 -3.02 -10.61
C LYS A 84 18.81 -2.61 -11.06
N LEU A 85 19.73 -2.30 -10.14
CA LEU A 85 21.10 -1.86 -10.45
C LEU A 85 22.13 -3.00 -10.36
N SER A 86 21.76 -4.18 -9.84
CA SER A 86 22.63 -5.37 -9.80
C SER A 86 22.47 -6.29 -11.01
N ASP A 87 21.44 -6.07 -11.84
CA ASP A 87 21.05 -6.95 -12.94
C ASP A 87 21.13 -6.22 -14.30
N SER A 88 21.96 -5.17 -14.42
CA SER A 88 22.24 -4.44 -15.68
C SER A 88 23.74 -4.33 -15.92
#